data_AF-A0A7W8RPE6-F1
#
_entry.id   AF-A0A7W8RPE6-F1
#
_cell.length_a   1.000
_cell.length_b   1.000
_cell.length_c   1.000
_cell.angle_alpha   90.00
_cell.angle_beta   90.00
_cell.angle_gamma   90.00
#
_symmetry.space_group_name_H-M   'P 1'
#
loop_
_entity.id
_entity.type
_entity.pdbx_description
1 polymer ?
#
loop_
_entity_poly.entity_id
_entity_poly.type
_entity_poly.pdbx_seq_one_letter_code
_entity_poly.pdbx_strand_id
1 'polypeptide(L)'
;MNKYFENLCTGMKCDAPDFNTSLLEDIRITSRDGVVNASFIIEGSALTNVQTKFSDDKIIVIPLFGKNADSIGNVESYFSCEVVPRPNGTRVSCIMLADKTVALASMAPHWADMSRNDEFHIIWLFDDDALLSSHEVNDDFYDELKIANAIANDHNPLTEEEVQAWQRVATQATYVGIFDYVDFCGN
;
A
#
# COMPACT_ATOMS: atom_id res chain seq x y z
N MET A 1 -15.07 14.08 -19.17
CA MET A 1 -15.12 13.08 -18.09
C MET A 1 -13.71 12.53 -17.97
N ASN A 2 -13.08 12.63 -16.80
CA ASN A 2 -11.68 12.25 -16.63
C ASN A 2 -11.60 10.72 -16.63
N LYS A 3 -11.13 10.12 -17.74
CA LYS A 3 -11.03 8.66 -17.90
C LYS A 3 -10.23 7.99 -16.79
N TYR A 4 -9.29 8.74 -16.21
CA TYR A 4 -8.41 8.31 -15.12
C TYR A 4 -9.15 7.68 -13.92
N PHE A 5 -10.38 8.12 -13.63
CA PHE A 5 -11.15 7.62 -12.48
C PHE A 5 -12.25 6.62 -12.84
N GLU A 6 -12.38 6.22 -14.11
CA GLU A 6 -13.49 5.35 -14.55
C GLU A 6 -13.40 3.96 -13.90
N ASN A 7 -12.20 3.39 -13.79
CA ASN A 7 -11.99 2.09 -13.18
C ASN A 7 -12.15 2.13 -11.66
N LEU A 8 -11.61 3.16 -10.99
CA LEU A 8 -11.87 3.40 -9.57
C LEU A 8 -13.38 3.55 -9.28
N CYS A 9 -14.09 4.35 -10.07
CA CYS A 9 -15.54 4.55 -9.98
C CYS A 9 -16.29 3.22 -10.10
N THR A 10 -15.86 2.35 -11.02
CA THR A 10 -16.45 1.02 -11.23
C THR A 10 -16.21 0.11 -10.03
N GLY A 11 -14.98 0.04 -9.51
CA GLY A 11 -14.65 -0.74 -8.31
C GLY A 11 -15.40 -0.27 -7.07
N MET A 12 -15.61 1.04 -6.96
CA MET A 12 -16.39 1.66 -5.88
C MET A 12 -17.90 1.59 -6.05
N LYS A 13 -18.39 1.23 -7.24
CA LYS A 13 -19.81 1.29 -7.62
C LYS A 13 -20.40 2.68 -7.45
N CYS A 14 -19.66 3.72 -7.84
CA CYS A 14 -20.14 5.09 -7.83
C CYS A 14 -21.02 5.37 -9.06
N ASP A 15 -22.08 6.18 -8.89
CA ASP A 15 -22.96 6.60 -9.99
C ASP A 15 -22.30 7.65 -10.91
N ALA A 16 -21.33 8.41 -10.38
CA ALA A 16 -20.50 9.36 -11.12
C ALA A 16 -19.13 9.51 -10.43
N PRO A 17 -18.05 9.84 -11.17
CA PRO A 17 -16.72 10.06 -10.61
C PRO A 17 -16.62 11.44 -9.93
N ASP A 18 -17.40 11.66 -8.86
CA ASP A 18 -17.33 12.84 -8.00
C ASP A 18 -16.28 12.64 -6.88
N PHE A 19 -15.06 12.34 -7.30
CA PHE A 19 -13.95 12.13 -6.37
C PHE A 19 -13.44 13.45 -5.79
N ASN A 20 -12.99 13.41 -4.54
CA ASN A 20 -12.31 14.51 -3.88
C ASN A 20 -10.92 14.73 -4.50
N THR A 21 -10.91 15.43 -5.63
CA THR A 21 -9.69 15.71 -6.41
C THR A 21 -8.66 16.52 -5.62
N SER A 22 -9.09 17.32 -4.64
CA SER A 22 -8.17 18.06 -3.76
C SER A 22 -7.34 17.09 -2.91
N LEU A 23 -8.01 16.14 -2.24
CA LEU A 23 -7.33 15.11 -1.44
C LEU A 23 -6.34 14.29 -2.29
N LEU A 24 -6.76 13.90 -3.49
CA LEU A 24 -5.91 13.10 -4.38
C LEU A 24 -4.71 13.90 -4.90
N GLU A 25 -4.87 15.19 -5.17
CA GLU A 25 -3.76 16.07 -5.55
C GLU A 25 -2.84 16.35 -4.36
N ASP A 26 -3.36 16.46 -3.13
CA ASP A 26 -2.55 16.58 -1.92
C ASP A 26 -1.67 15.35 -1.69
N ILE A 27 -2.24 14.14 -1.88
CA ILE A 27 -1.48 12.87 -1.88
C ILE A 27 -0.41 12.88 -2.98
N ARG A 28 -0.74 13.36 -4.18
CA ARG A 28 0.21 13.46 -5.29
C ARG A 28 1.36 14.42 -5.03
N ILE A 29 1.09 15.60 -4.49
CA ILE A 29 2.11 16.58 -4.13
C ILE A 29 2.99 16.00 -3.00
N THR A 30 2.36 15.47 -1.94
CA THR A 30 3.08 14.90 -0.79
C THR A 30 3.97 13.73 -1.19
N SER A 31 3.50 12.84 -2.07
CA SER A 31 4.30 11.72 -2.57
C SER A 31 5.45 12.13 -3.49
N ARG A 32 5.34 13.27 -4.20
CA ARG A 32 6.42 13.81 -5.04
C ARG A 32 7.49 14.56 -4.25
N ASP A 33 7.07 15.29 -3.22
CA ASP A 33 7.97 16.08 -2.38
C ASP A 33 8.67 15.22 -1.31
N GLY A 34 8.16 14.01 -1.06
CA GLY A 34 8.75 13.03 -0.17
C GLY A 34 10.05 12.41 -0.71
N VAL A 35 11.03 12.20 0.18
CA VAL A 35 12.29 11.51 -0.13
C VAL A 35 12.10 9.97 -0.21
N VAL A 36 10.95 9.47 0.26
CA VAL A 36 10.62 8.04 0.39
C VAL A 36 9.21 7.77 -0.13
N ASN A 37 9.02 6.60 -0.74
CA ASN A 37 7.70 6.14 -1.15
C ASN A 37 6.88 5.76 0.09
N ALA A 38 5.77 6.46 0.29
CA ALA A 38 4.87 6.23 1.41
C ALA A 38 3.47 5.83 0.92
N SER A 39 2.77 5.00 1.70
CA SER A 39 1.33 4.82 1.57
C SER A 39 0.60 5.88 2.38
N PHE A 40 -0.66 6.13 2.05
CA PHE A 40 -1.50 7.09 2.76
C PHE A 40 -2.72 6.36 3.31
N ILE A 41 -3.16 6.69 4.51
CA ILE A 41 -4.38 6.13 5.09
C ILE A 41 -5.43 7.23 5.08
N ILE A 42 -6.56 7.00 4.42
CA ILE A 42 -7.67 7.97 4.32
C ILE A 42 -8.96 7.34 4.80
N GLU A 43 -9.88 8.15 5.32
CA GLU A 43 -11.27 7.75 5.49
C GLU A 43 -11.93 7.61 4.11
N GLY A 44 -12.64 6.52 3.86
CA GLY A 44 -13.34 6.32 2.59
C GLY A 44 -14.43 7.36 2.35
N SER A 45 -15.01 7.92 3.41
CA SER A 45 -15.92 9.09 3.34
C SER A 45 -15.23 10.36 2.83
N ALA A 46 -13.90 10.48 2.95
CA ALA A 46 -13.16 11.64 2.43
C ALA A 46 -12.92 11.56 0.92
N LEU A 47 -13.11 10.39 0.31
CA LEU A 47 -12.78 10.12 -1.09
C LEU A 47 -13.81 10.66 -2.08
N THR A 48 -15.08 10.78 -1.69
CA THR A 48 -16.18 11.28 -2.51
C THR A 48 -17.26 11.92 -1.64
N ASN A 49 -18.02 12.87 -2.19
CA ASN A 49 -19.14 13.49 -1.49
C ASN A 49 -20.40 12.59 -1.41
N VAL A 50 -20.37 11.43 -2.06
CA VAL A 50 -21.48 10.48 -2.09
C VAL A 50 -21.17 9.30 -1.18
N GLN A 51 -22.16 8.84 -0.41
CA GLN A 51 -22.01 7.64 0.40
C GLN A 51 -21.75 6.43 -0.50
N THR A 52 -20.67 5.71 -0.24
CA THR A 52 -20.33 4.44 -0.89
C THR A 52 -20.31 3.32 0.15
N LYS A 53 -20.17 2.07 -0.29
CA LYS A 53 -19.98 0.95 0.64
C LYS A 53 -18.67 1.04 1.44
N PHE A 54 -17.73 1.88 1.00
CA PHE A 54 -16.42 2.07 1.61
C PHE A 54 -16.35 3.30 2.51
N SER A 55 -17.45 4.05 2.66
CA SER A 55 -17.43 5.34 3.35
C SER A 55 -17.06 5.25 4.84
N ASP A 56 -17.31 4.09 5.46
CA ASP A 56 -17.01 3.84 6.87
C ASP A 56 -15.66 3.11 7.05
N ASP A 57 -14.94 2.82 5.95
CA ASP A 57 -13.67 2.09 5.96
C ASP A 57 -12.48 3.06 5.88
N LYS A 58 -11.37 2.68 6.50
CA LYS A 58 -10.07 3.30 6.20
C LYS A 58 -9.45 2.62 4.99
N ILE A 59 -9.02 3.42 4.03
CA ILE A 59 -8.47 2.95 2.75
C ILE A 59 -7.00 3.32 2.67
N ILE A 60 -6.19 2.34 2.27
CA ILE A 60 -4.77 2.56 1.98
C ILE A 60 -4.67 3.10 0.56
N VAL A 61 -3.93 4.19 0.36
CA VAL A 61 -3.63 4.75 -0.96
C VAL A 61 -2.16 4.55 -1.24
N ILE A 62 -1.83 3.90 -2.35
CA ILE A 62 -0.46 3.70 -2.82
C ILE A 62 -0.25 4.55 -4.08
N PRO A 63 0.43 5.70 -3.96
CA PRO A 63 0.83 6.49 -5.12
C PRO A 63 2.03 5.87 -5.82
N LEU A 64 1.86 5.55 -7.10
CA LEU A 64 2.89 5.01 -8.00
C LEU A 64 3.07 5.93 -9.21
N PHE A 65 3.05 7.25 -8.98
CA PHE A 65 3.31 8.23 -10.04
C PHE A 65 4.68 8.00 -10.69
N GLY A 66 4.74 8.09 -12.03
CA GLY A 66 5.87 7.63 -12.84
C GLY A 66 5.75 6.17 -13.30
N LYS A 67 4.64 5.49 -12.99
CA LYS A 67 4.31 4.15 -13.45
C LYS A 67 2.91 4.13 -14.04
N ASN A 68 2.73 3.31 -15.08
CA ASN A 68 1.42 2.98 -15.61
C ASN A 68 0.85 1.76 -14.87
N ALA A 69 -0.47 1.62 -14.86
CA ALA A 69 -1.16 0.49 -14.24
C ALA A 69 -0.70 -0.87 -14.80
N ASP A 70 -0.40 -0.95 -16.10
CA ASP A 70 0.07 -2.17 -16.77
C ASP A 70 1.54 -2.53 -16.48
N SER A 71 2.29 -1.63 -15.84
CA SER A 71 3.72 -1.81 -15.55
C SER A 71 3.98 -2.52 -14.22
N ILE A 72 2.94 -2.72 -13.42
CA ILE A 72 2.95 -3.51 -12.20
C ILE A 72 2.14 -4.80 -12.42
N GLY A 73 2.33 -5.79 -11.54
CA GLY A 73 1.56 -7.03 -11.60
C GLY A 73 0.06 -6.81 -11.36
N ASN A 74 -0.72 -7.90 -11.38
CA ASN A 74 -2.15 -7.85 -11.14
C ASN A 74 -2.45 -7.37 -9.70
N VAL A 75 -3.02 -6.18 -9.54
CA VAL A 75 -3.33 -5.58 -8.22
C VAL A 75 -4.32 -6.38 -7.37
N GLU A 76 -5.09 -7.28 -7.98
CA GLU A 76 -6.00 -8.21 -7.31
C GLU A 76 -5.39 -9.61 -7.08
N SER A 77 -4.10 -9.79 -7.38
CA SER A 77 -3.40 -11.06 -7.14
C SER A 77 -3.40 -11.41 -5.65
N TYR A 78 -3.33 -12.71 -5.36
CA TYR A 78 -3.01 -13.18 -4.01
C TYR A 78 -1.72 -12.52 -3.48
N PHE A 79 -1.72 -12.17 -2.21
CA PHE A 79 -0.61 -11.52 -1.53
C PHE A 79 0.04 -12.46 -0.52
N SER A 80 1.31 -12.23 -0.22
CA SER A 80 2.06 -13.03 0.76
C SER A 80 2.80 -12.13 1.73
N CYS A 81 3.16 -12.64 2.91
CA CYS A 81 4.03 -11.89 3.83
C CYS A 81 5.50 -12.25 3.61
N GLU A 82 6.36 -11.25 3.47
CA GLU A 82 7.81 -11.45 3.34
C GLU A 82 8.58 -10.43 4.18
N VAL A 83 9.82 -10.78 4.54
CA VAL A 83 10.76 -9.81 5.13
C VAL A 83 11.63 -9.27 4.02
N VAL A 84 11.53 -7.97 3.79
CA VAL A 84 12.25 -7.27 2.73
C VAL A 84 13.20 -6.23 3.32
N PRO A 85 14.36 -5.99 2.69
CA PRO A 85 15.28 -4.98 3.16
C PRO A 85 14.92 -3.56 2.68
N ARG A 86 15.12 -2.58 3.56
CA ARG A 86 15.28 -1.18 3.18
C ARG A 86 16.67 -0.95 2.55
N PRO A 87 16.86 0.15 1.80
CA PRO A 87 18.17 0.50 1.22
C PRO A 87 19.30 0.62 2.24
N ASN A 88 18.98 0.92 3.51
CA ASN A 88 19.96 0.98 4.60
C ASN A 88 20.33 -0.41 5.18
N GLY A 89 19.69 -1.49 4.73
CA GLY A 89 19.88 -2.87 5.22
C GLY A 89 18.96 -3.27 6.39
N THR A 90 18.08 -2.38 6.85
CA THR A 90 17.07 -2.72 7.86
C THR A 90 16.04 -3.69 7.29
N ARG A 91 15.71 -4.74 8.06
CA ARG A 91 14.64 -5.69 7.74
C ARG A 91 13.28 -5.07 8.03
N VAL A 92 12.33 -5.23 7.10
CA VAL A 92 10.95 -4.76 7.25
C VAL A 92 10.02 -5.91 6.91
N SER A 93 9.01 -6.12 7.75
CA SER A 93 7.92 -7.04 7.45
C SER A 93 6.97 -6.36 6.47
N CYS A 94 6.69 -7.04 5.36
CA CYS A 94 5.91 -6.50 4.26
C CYS A 94 4.85 -7.49 3.77
N ILE A 95 3.79 -6.90 3.23
CA ILE A 95 2.81 -7.57 2.39
C ILE A 95 3.26 -7.37 0.94
N MET A 96 3.50 -8.48 0.25
CA MET A 96 3.88 -8.51 -1.15
C MET A 96 2.62 -8.55 -2.00
N LEU A 97 2.36 -7.46 -2.73
CA LEU A 97 1.17 -7.21 -3.54
C LEU A 97 1.53 -7.19 -5.03
N ALA A 98 0.50 -7.23 -5.88
CA ALA A 98 0.61 -7.08 -7.33
C ALA A 98 1.66 -8.04 -7.93
N ASP A 99 1.45 -9.34 -7.81
CA ASP A 99 2.41 -10.39 -8.21
C ASP A 99 3.82 -10.18 -7.64
N LYS A 100 3.89 -9.74 -6.37
CA LYS A 100 5.12 -9.41 -5.63
C LYS A 100 5.92 -8.23 -6.21
N THR A 101 5.31 -7.39 -7.03
CA THR A 101 5.97 -6.19 -7.58
C THR A 101 5.90 -4.99 -6.66
N VAL A 102 5.05 -5.02 -5.62
CA VAL A 102 4.95 -3.95 -4.62
C VAL A 102 5.06 -4.55 -3.22
N ALA A 103 6.00 -4.05 -2.43
CA ALA A 103 6.17 -4.42 -1.02
C ALA A 103 5.61 -3.31 -0.13
N LEU A 104 4.47 -3.55 0.50
CA LEU A 104 3.83 -2.62 1.44
C LEU A 104 4.21 -2.99 2.87
N ALA A 105 4.65 -2.04 3.70
CA ALA A 105 4.91 -2.32 5.11
C ALA A 105 3.68 -2.93 5.82
N SER A 106 3.91 -3.99 6.60
CA SER A 106 2.85 -4.69 7.37
C SER A 106 2.07 -3.78 8.32
N MET A 107 2.64 -2.63 8.67
CA MET A 107 2.02 -1.65 9.54
C MET A 107 0.91 -0.85 8.84
N ALA A 108 0.92 -0.74 7.51
CA ALA A 108 -0.09 0.07 6.80
C ALA A 108 -1.52 -0.47 6.99
N PRO A 109 -1.81 -1.78 6.84
CA PRO A 109 -3.13 -2.30 7.16
C PRO A 109 -3.49 -2.22 8.65
N HIS A 110 -2.52 -2.30 9.55
CA HIS A 110 -2.78 -2.08 10.97
C HIS A 110 -3.35 -0.67 11.23
N TRP A 111 -2.81 0.35 10.55
CA TRP A 111 -3.32 1.74 10.66
C TRP A 111 -4.60 1.99 9.87
N ALA A 112 -4.89 1.16 8.86
CA ALA A 112 -6.18 1.13 8.19
C ALA A 112 -7.25 0.37 9.01
N ASP A 113 -7.07 0.22 10.34
CA ASP A 113 -7.97 -0.46 11.27
C ASP A 113 -8.35 -1.90 10.87
N MET A 114 -7.50 -2.58 10.10
CA MET A 114 -7.77 -3.94 9.62
C MET A 114 -7.93 -4.92 10.79
N SER A 115 -9.11 -5.55 10.87
CA SER A 115 -9.47 -6.51 11.91
C SER A 115 -9.40 -7.98 11.44
N ARG A 116 -9.56 -8.93 12.36
CA ARG A 116 -9.48 -10.37 12.04
C ARG A 116 -10.74 -10.81 11.28
N ASN A 117 -10.56 -11.37 10.08
CA ASN A 117 -11.62 -11.70 9.10
C ASN A 117 -12.22 -10.48 8.38
N ASP A 118 -11.43 -9.40 8.27
CA ASP A 118 -11.80 -8.22 7.51
C ASP A 118 -11.24 -8.27 6.08
N GLU A 119 -11.67 -7.33 5.26
CA GLU A 119 -10.97 -6.95 4.04
C GLU A 119 -10.16 -5.69 4.32
N PHE A 120 -9.02 -5.53 3.65
CA PHE A 120 -8.41 -4.21 3.50
C PHE A 120 -8.47 -3.76 2.06
N HIS A 121 -8.61 -2.45 1.89
CA HIS A 121 -8.80 -1.82 0.59
C HIS A 121 -7.59 -0.98 0.23
N ILE A 122 -7.11 -1.15 -1.01
CA ILE A 122 -6.03 -0.37 -1.56
C ILE A 122 -6.52 0.38 -2.79
N ILE A 123 -6.36 1.70 -2.77
CA ILE A 123 -6.43 2.54 -3.96
C ILE A 123 -5.03 2.72 -4.52
N TRP A 124 -4.88 2.40 -5.79
CA TRP A 124 -3.63 2.54 -6.53
C TRP A 124 -3.74 3.77 -7.44
N LEU A 125 -2.76 4.68 -7.36
CA LEU A 125 -2.72 5.86 -8.21
C LEU A 125 -1.53 5.77 -9.17
N PHE A 126 -1.81 5.66 -10.47
CA PHE A 126 -0.81 5.57 -11.55
C PHE A 126 -0.74 6.89 -12.34
N ASP A 127 0.06 6.93 -13.39
CA ASP A 127 0.05 8.06 -14.34
C ASP A 127 -1.17 8.02 -15.28
N ASP A 128 -1.69 6.83 -15.57
CA ASP A 128 -2.73 6.59 -16.57
C ASP A 128 -4.08 6.14 -16.00
N ASP A 129 -4.12 5.65 -14.76
CA ASP A 129 -5.34 5.11 -14.15
C ASP A 129 -5.35 5.18 -12.62
N ALA A 130 -6.54 5.03 -12.04
CA ALA A 130 -6.75 4.76 -10.62
C ALA A 130 -7.55 3.48 -10.43
N LEU A 131 -7.04 2.57 -9.60
CA LEU A 131 -7.62 1.25 -9.36
C LEU A 131 -7.95 1.04 -7.89
N LEU A 132 -8.89 0.14 -7.62
CA LEU A 132 -9.22 -0.35 -6.29
C LEU A 132 -8.97 -1.86 -6.26
N SER A 133 -8.33 -2.35 -5.21
CA SER A 133 -8.26 -3.78 -4.90
C SER A 133 -8.70 -4.03 -3.46
N SER A 134 -9.50 -5.08 -3.25
CA SER A 134 -9.86 -5.60 -1.93
C SER A 134 -9.11 -6.90 -1.66
N HIS A 135 -8.62 -7.06 -0.44
CA HIS A 135 -7.82 -8.20 -0.04
C HIS A 135 -8.40 -8.79 1.24
N GLU A 136 -8.88 -10.03 1.17
CA GLU A 136 -9.39 -10.77 2.32
C GLU A 136 -8.26 -11.21 3.25
N VAL A 137 -8.47 -11.04 4.56
CA VAL A 137 -7.50 -11.40 5.58
C VAL A 137 -7.96 -12.64 6.32
N ASN A 138 -7.18 -13.71 6.22
CA ASN A 138 -7.47 -14.98 6.90
C ASN A 138 -6.44 -15.30 8.00
N ASP A 139 -6.67 -16.38 8.72
CA ASP A 139 -5.79 -16.83 9.81
C ASP A 139 -4.38 -17.19 9.32
N ASP A 140 -4.28 -17.79 8.13
CA ASP A 140 -2.98 -18.14 7.53
C ASP A 140 -2.14 -16.88 7.30
N PHE A 141 -2.74 -15.80 6.80
CA PHE A 141 -2.07 -14.51 6.67
C PHE A 141 -1.57 -13.98 8.01
N TYR A 142 -2.36 -14.03 9.08
CA TYR A 142 -1.91 -13.53 10.38
C TYR A 142 -0.72 -14.32 10.93
N ASP A 143 -0.70 -15.63 10.71
CA ASP A 143 0.42 -16.48 11.09
C ASP A 143 1.68 -16.14 10.28
N GLU A 144 1.56 -15.96 8.96
CA GLU A 144 2.67 -15.50 8.11
C GLU A 144 3.17 -14.11 8.53
N LEU A 145 2.26 -13.16 8.77
CA LEU A 145 2.57 -11.80 9.18
C LEU A 145 3.29 -11.78 10.53
N LYS A 146 2.86 -12.65 11.47
CA LYS A 146 3.48 -12.79 12.78
C LYS A 146 4.90 -13.31 12.67
N ILE A 147 5.15 -14.28 11.79
CA ILE A 147 6.50 -14.79 11.51
C ILE A 147 7.37 -13.69 10.90
N ALA A 148 6.87 -13.00 9.87
CA ALA A 148 7.59 -11.90 9.22
C ALA A 148 7.92 -10.76 10.20
N ASN A 149 6.96 -10.37 11.05
CA ASN A 149 7.16 -9.38 12.10
C ASN A 149 8.20 -9.84 13.14
N ALA A 150 8.19 -11.11 13.54
CA ALA A 150 9.17 -11.64 14.49
C ALA A 150 10.60 -11.59 13.93
N ILE A 151 10.77 -11.89 12.64
CA ILE A 151 12.07 -11.82 11.96
C ILE A 151 12.52 -10.36 11.79
N ALA A 152 11.62 -9.47 11.37
CA ALA A 152 11.93 -8.06 11.14
C ALA A 152 12.31 -7.34 12.45
N ASN A 153 11.62 -7.67 13.54
CA ASN A 153 11.83 -7.10 14.87
C ASN A 153 12.85 -7.87 15.71
N ASP A 154 13.53 -8.89 15.16
CA ASP A 154 14.52 -9.65 15.93
C ASP A 154 15.53 -8.70 16.59
N HIS A 155 15.56 -8.74 17.92
CA HIS A 155 16.26 -7.80 18.79
C HIS A 155 17.79 -7.98 18.71
N ASN A 156 18.26 -9.04 18.05
CA ASN A 156 19.68 -9.18 17.74
C ASN A 156 20.07 -8.18 16.66
N PRO A 157 21.01 -7.25 16.95
CA PRO A 157 21.52 -6.35 15.94
C PRO A 157 22.17 -7.17 14.83
N LEU A 158 21.85 -6.85 13.58
CA LEU A 158 22.56 -7.41 12.44
C LEU A 158 24.03 -7.04 12.53
N THR A 159 24.90 -7.99 12.22
CA THR A 159 26.32 -7.74 11.97
C THR A 159 26.50 -6.85 10.74
N GLU A 160 27.65 -6.19 10.61
CA GLU A 160 27.93 -5.37 9.42
C GLU A 160 27.88 -6.19 8.12
N GLU A 161 28.31 -7.45 8.16
CA GLU A 161 28.26 -8.36 7.02
C GLU A 161 26.82 -8.67 6.60
N GLU A 162 25.93 -8.87 7.56
CA GLU A 162 24.50 -9.07 7.32
C GLU A 162 23.83 -7.81 6.77
N VAL A 163 24.16 -6.63 7.33
CA VAL A 163 23.65 -5.35 6.80
C VAL A 163 24.07 -5.18 5.34
N GLN A 164 25.33 -5.44 4.99
CA GLN A 164 25.80 -5.39 3.61
C GLN A 164 25.15 -6.45 2.70
N ALA A 165 24.85 -7.63 3.23
CA ALA A 165 24.09 -8.64 2.49
C ALA A 165 22.67 -8.15 2.17
N TRP A 166 21.97 -7.58 3.16
CA TRP A 166 20.63 -7.01 2.97
C TRP A 166 20.61 -5.80 2.05
N GLN A 167 21.62 -4.92 2.11
CA GLN A 167 21.77 -3.81 1.17
C GLN A 167 21.96 -4.30 -0.27
N ARG A 168 22.71 -5.38 -0.49
CA ARG A 168 22.84 -6.02 -1.82
C ARG A 168 21.51 -6.56 -2.32
N VAL A 169 20.73 -7.21 -1.45
CA VAL A 169 19.38 -7.68 -1.78
C VAL A 169 18.47 -6.49 -2.13
N ALA A 170 18.49 -5.41 -1.33
CA ALA A 170 17.70 -4.20 -1.61
C ALA A 170 18.06 -3.55 -2.96
N THR A 171 19.35 -3.56 -3.34
CA THR A 171 19.82 -2.98 -4.60
C THR A 171 19.42 -3.83 -5.82
N GLN A 172 19.20 -5.13 -5.61
CA GLN A 172 18.77 -6.09 -6.65
C GLN A 172 17.26 -6.33 -6.66
N ALA A 173 16.51 -5.64 -5.79
CA ALA A 173 15.08 -5.78 -5.68
C ALA A 173 14.38 -5.42 -7.00
N THR A 174 13.48 -6.30 -7.44
CA THR A 174 12.61 -6.06 -8.61
C THR A 174 11.23 -5.53 -8.21
N TYR A 175 11.06 -5.17 -6.93
CA TYR A 175 9.83 -4.64 -6.36
C TYR A 175 9.95 -3.15 -6.02
N VAL A 176 8.82 -2.48 -5.88
CA VAL A 176 8.72 -1.13 -5.32
C VAL A 176 8.46 -1.24 -3.82
N GLY A 177 9.37 -0.72 -2.99
CA GLY A 177 9.19 -0.67 -1.54
C GLY A 177 8.39 0.55 -1.10
N ILE A 178 7.26 0.32 -0.43
CA ILE A 178 6.40 1.33 0.21
C ILE A 178 6.46 1.07 1.72
N PHE A 179 7.43 1.68 2.37
CA PHE A 179 7.80 1.30 3.75
C PHE A 179 7.34 2.27 4.82
N ASP A 180 6.95 3.46 4.42
CA ASP A 180 6.49 4.53 5.30
C ASP A 180 5.00 4.78 5.04
N TYR A 181 4.32 5.40 5.99
CA TYR A 181 2.90 5.72 5.87
C TYR A 181 2.60 7.12 6.40
N VAL A 182 1.56 7.74 5.86
CA VAL A 182 1.03 9.02 6.32
C VAL A 182 -0.46 8.85 6.61
N ASP A 183 -0.86 9.14 7.84
CA ASP A 183 -2.25 9.07 8.26
C ASP A 183 -2.97 10.39 8.00
N PHE A 184 -4.02 10.36 7.19
CA PHE A 184 -4.90 11.50 6.89
C PHE A 184 -6.25 11.40 7.64
N CYS A 185 -6.45 10.36 8.47
CA CYS A 185 -7.69 10.12 9.22
C CYS A 185 -7.86 11.00 10.48
N GLY A 186 -7.08 12.08 10.64
CA GLY A 186 -7.17 12.95 11.81
C GLY A 186 -6.73 14.39 11.54
N ASN A 187 -7.70 15.30 11.53
CA ASN A 187 -7.54 16.70 11.97
C ASN A 187 -8.29 16.86 13.30
#